data_AF-A0A2E1LZX1-F1
#
_entry.id   AF-A0A2E1LZX1-F1
#
_cell.length_a   1.000
_cell.length_b   1.000
_cell.length_c   1.000
_cell.angle_alpha   90.00
_cell.angle_beta   90.00
_cell.angle_gamma   90.00
#
_symmetry.space_group_name_H-M   'P 1'
#
loop_
_entity.id
_entity.type
_entity.pdbx_description
1 polymer ?
#
loop_
_entity_poly.entity_id
_entity_poly.type
_entity_poly.pdbx_seq_one_letter_code
_entity_poly.pdbx_strand_id
1 'polypeptide(L)'
;MVGGWGRFVEQALADNELSLEIKTLRQQQGWTLDAVIDRVCKAYVVDARDLKKKARANNLSIAKALICCWGTEELGLTMLEIGLKMGMSQQAISKWVKKGRDYCRSENIDIDSLLR
;
A
#
# COMPACT_ATOMS: atom_id res chain seq x y z
N MET A 1 26.07 5.28 1.28
CA MET A 1 25.23 6.47 1.05
C MET A 1 24.25 6.56 2.20
N VAL A 2 24.35 7.65 2.96
CA VAL A 2 23.76 7.86 4.30
C VAL A 2 22.23 7.91 4.28
N GLY A 3 21.64 7.42 5.37
CA GLY A 3 20.20 7.43 5.62
C GLY A 3 19.63 8.83 5.80
N GLY A 4 18.36 8.98 5.45
CA GLY A 4 17.61 10.22 5.56
C GLY A 4 16.12 9.92 5.66
N TRP A 5 15.71 9.19 6.69
CA TRP A 5 14.31 8.91 7.00
C TRP A 5 13.66 9.99 7.90
N GLY A 6 14.43 10.98 8.36
CA GLY A 6 14.06 11.91 9.44
C GLY A 6 13.46 13.27 9.05
N ARG A 7 13.10 13.50 7.77
CA ARG A 7 12.50 14.78 7.32
C ARG A 7 11.18 14.58 6.54
N PHE A 8 10.33 13.65 6.97
CA PHE A 8 9.07 13.37 6.27
C PHE A 8 7.81 13.70 7.09
N VAL A 9 7.94 14.38 8.24
CA VAL A 9 6.84 14.55 9.21
C VAL A 9 6.05 15.86 9.08
N GLU A 10 6.37 16.78 8.16
CA GLU A 10 5.69 18.09 8.12
C GLU A 10 4.72 18.31 6.95
N GLN A 11 4.40 17.28 6.15
CA GLN A 11 3.61 17.48 4.92
C GLN A 11 2.35 16.60 4.82
N ALA A 12 1.80 16.18 5.98
CA ALA A 12 0.63 15.30 6.07
C ALA A 12 -0.73 16.02 6.18
N LEU A 13 -0.80 17.34 5.92
CA LEU A 13 -1.97 18.16 6.30
C LEU A 13 -2.72 18.84 5.15
N ALA A 14 -2.55 18.44 3.89
CA ALA A 14 -3.11 19.22 2.79
C ALA A 14 -3.79 18.44 1.65
N ASP A 15 -4.27 17.20 1.86
CA ASP A 15 -5.06 16.53 0.80
C ASP A 15 -6.40 15.95 1.28
N ASN A 16 -7.41 16.76 1.01
CA ASN A 16 -8.79 16.44 0.62
C ASN A 16 -9.74 15.74 1.61
N GLU A 17 -10.75 16.51 2.00
CA GLU A 17 -12.00 16.15 2.67
C GLU A 17 -12.70 14.91 2.04
N LEU A 18 -12.60 14.74 0.71
CA LEU A 18 -13.07 13.56 -0.02
C LEU A 18 -12.38 12.24 0.38
N SER A 19 -11.10 12.28 0.76
CA SER A 19 -10.36 11.09 1.19
C SER A 19 -10.78 10.63 2.59
N LEU A 20 -11.26 11.56 3.43
CA LEU A 20 -11.76 11.26 4.76
C LEU A 20 -13.07 10.46 4.70
N GLU A 21 -13.96 10.80 3.78
CA GLU A 21 -15.26 10.14 3.62
C GLU A 21 -15.12 8.67 3.17
N ILE A 22 -14.26 8.39 2.17
CA ILE A 22 -13.96 7.02 1.71
C ILE A 22 -13.28 6.19 2.81
N LYS A 23 -12.32 6.78 3.54
CA LYS A 23 -11.67 6.13 4.69
C LYS A 23 -12.69 5.70 5.74
N THR A 24 -13.64 6.57 6.07
CA THR A 24 -14.60 6.35 7.15
C THR A 24 -15.57 5.21 6.81
N LEU A 25 -16.06 5.14 5.57
CA LEU A 25 -16.96 4.07 5.11
C LEU A 25 -16.26 2.70 5.06
N ARG A 26 -15.01 2.65 4.60
CA ARG A 26 -14.26 1.37 4.54
C ARG A 26 -13.80 0.88 5.90
N GLN A 27 -13.41 1.78 6.80
CA GLN A 27 -13.08 1.38 8.18
C GLN A 27 -14.27 0.75 8.91
N GLN A 28 -15.49 1.24 8.67
CA GLN A 28 -16.71 0.65 9.23
C GLN A 28 -16.97 -0.78 8.72
N GLN A 29 -16.46 -1.13 7.55
CA GLN A 29 -16.51 -2.50 7.00
C GLN A 29 -15.30 -3.37 7.41
N GLY A 30 -14.42 -2.86 8.29
CA GLY A 30 -13.23 -3.58 8.74
C GLY A 30 -12.04 -3.52 7.77
N TRP A 31 -12.15 -2.73 6.70
CA TRP A 31 -11.10 -2.61 5.68
C TRP A 31 -10.10 -1.54 6.10
N THR A 32 -8.96 -1.99 6.62
CA THR A 32 -7.80 -1.14 6.92
C THR A 32 -6.60 -1.57 6.09
N LEU A 33 -5.57 -0.72 6.01
CA LEU A 33 -4.31 -1.10 5.38
C LEU A 33 -3.70 -2.36 6.02
N ASP A 34 -3.96 -2.60 7.30
CA ASP A 34 -3.52 -3.81 8.01
C ASP A 34 -4.19 -5.07 7.47
N ALA A 35 -5.50 -5.02 7.28
CA ALA A 35 -6.27 -6.11 6.71
C ALA A 35 -5.82 -6.42 5.28
N VAL A 36 -5.54 -5.39 4.47
CA VAL A 36 -4.99 -5.56 3.12
C VAL A 36 -3.61 -6.20 3.16
N ILE A 37 -2.74 -5.76 4.07
CA ILE A 37 -1.40 -6.36 4.26
C ILE A 37 -1.53 -7.84 4.60
N ASP A 38 -2.34 -8.20 5.60
CA ASP A 38 -2.53 -9.58 6.02
C ASP A 38 -3.08 -10.47 4.90
N ARG A 39 -4.13 -10.00 4.20
CA ARG A 39 -4.75 -10.72 3.07
C ARG A 39 -3.77 -10.96 1.93
N VAL A 40 -3.06 -9.91 1.49
CA VAL A 40 -2.07 -10.01 0.41
C VAL A 40 -0.89 -10.89 0.81
N CYS A 41 -0.40 -10.77 2.05
CA CYS A 41 0.66 -11.63 2.56
C CYS A 41 0.24 -13.10 2.59
N LYS A 42 -1.00 -13.42 2.98
CA LYS A 42 -1.54 -14.78 2.92
C LYS A 42 -1.67 -15.28 1.48
N ALA A 43 -2.25 -14.48 0.59
CA ALA A 43 -2.48 -14.88 -0.81
C ALA A 43 -1.18 -15.14 -1.58
N TYR A 44 -0.13 -14.34 -1.33
CA TYR A 44 1.15 -14.45 -2.02
C TYR A 44 2.21 -15.24 -1.25
N VAL A 45 1.84 -15.81 -0.09
CA VAL A 45 2.72 -16.58 0.82
C VAL A 45 3.98 -15.77 1.18
N VAL A 46 3.76 -14.53 1.61
CA VAL A 46 4.79 -13.57 1.98
C VAL A 46 4.63 -13.22 3.46
N ASP A 47 5.72 -13.24 4.22
CA ASP A 47 5.67 -12.77 5.60
C ASP A 47 5.58 -11.23 5.65
N ALA A 48 4.69 -10.69 6.47
CA ALA A 48 4.54 -9.24 6.64
C ALA A 48 5.84 -8.57 7.11
N ARG A 49 6.70 -9.29 7.85
CA ARG A 49 8.03 -8.81 8.28
C ARG A 49 8.98 -8.63 7.10
N ASP A 50 8.79 -9.41 6.04
CA ASP A 50 9.58 -9.31 4.81
C ASP A 50 9.19 -8.11 3.96
N LEU A 51 8.04 -7.47 4.19
CA LEU A 51 7.63 -6.24 3.49
C LEU A 51 8.65 -5.10 3.65
N LYS A 52 9.47 -5.12 4.71
CA LYS A 52 10.56 -4.13 4.88
C LYS A 52 11.85 -4.51 4.16
N LYS A 53 12.00 -5.77 3.74
CA LYS A 53 13.19 -6.24 3.01
C LYS A 53 13.20 -5.77 1.56
N LYS A 54 14.39 -5.76 0.95
CA LYS A 54 14.55 -5.53 -0.49
C LYS A 54 13.89 -6.68 -1.25
N ALA A 55 12.96 -6.35 -2.13
CA ALA A 55 12.30 -7.31 -3.00
C ALA A 55 12.87 -7.18 -4.42
N ARG A 56 13.30 -8.30 -5.02
CA ARG A 56 13.71 -8.34 -6.43
C ARG A 56 12.82 -9.34 -7.15
N ALA A 57 11.90 -8.85 -7.98
CA ALA A 57 11.08 -9.62 -8.92
C ALA A 57 10.42 -10.92 -8.38
N ASN A 58 10.04 -10.95 -7.10
CA ASN A 58 9.43 -12.11 -6.44
C ASN A 58 8.03 -11.76 -5.92
N ASN A 59 7.31 -12.73 -5.34
CA ASN A 59 6.01 -12.55 -4.68
C ASN A 59 5.99 -11.35 -3.72
N LEU A 60 7.08 -11.11 -2.99
CA LEU A 60 7.24 -9.94 -2.12
C LEU A 60 7.13 -8.61 -2.87
N SER A 61 7.66 -8.53 -4.10
CA SER A 61 7.56 -7.36 -4.95
C SER A 61 6.13 -7.13 -5.44
N ILE A 62 5.37 -8.20 -5.70
CA ILE A 62 3.98 -8.12 -6.14
C ILE A 62 3.11 -7.70 -4.95
N ALA A 63 3.29 -8.34 -3.80
CA ALA A 63 2.61 -8.02 -2.56
C ALA A 63 2.75 -6.52 -2.20
N LYS A 64 3.98 -5.99 -2.21
CA LYS A 64 4.23 -4.56 -1.92
C LYS A 64 3.52 -3.64 -2.93
N ALA A 65 3.50 -4.03 -4.20
CA ALA A 65 2.87 -3.26 -5.26
C ALA A 65 1.34 -3.20 -5.07
N LEU A 66 0.71 -4.35 -4.80
CA LEU A 66 -0.73 -4.46 -4.54
C LEU A 66 -1.15 -3.70 -3.29
N ILE A 67 -0.44 -3.89 -2.17
CA ILE A 67 -0.73 -3.19 -0.91
C ILE A 67 -0.67 -1.67 -1.11
N CYS A 68 0.33 -1.17 -1.84
CA CYS A 68 0.43 0.27 -2.09
C CYS A 68 -0.67 0.77 -3.03
N CYS A 69 -0.92 0.06 -4.13
CA CYS A 69 -1.95 0.41 -5.12
C CYS A 69 -3.34 0.45 -4.49
N TRP A 70 -3.74 -0.59 -3.77
CA TRP A 70 -5.02 -0.63 -3.06
C TRP A 70 -5.06 0.29 -1.83
N GLY A 71 -3.95 0.47 -1.14
CA GLY A 71 -3.86 1.52 -0.12
C GLY A 71 -4.30 2.89 -0.66
N THR A 72 -3.85 3.23 -1.88
CA THR A 72 -4.18 4.51 -2.52
C THR A 72 -5.54 4.53 -3.20
N GLU A 73 -5.83 3.56 -4.07
CA GLU A 73 -7.00 3.57 -4.95
C GLU A 73 -8.25 3.11 -4.21
N GLU A 74 -8.06 2.13 -3.33
CA GLU A 74 -9.16 1.48 -2.65
C GLU A 74 -9.41 2.15 -1.30
N LEU A 75 -8.42 2.19 -0.42
CA LEU A 75 -8.59 2.74 0.93
C LEU A 75 -8.55 4.28 0.98
N GLY A 76 -8.26 4.95 -0.13
CA GLY A 76 -8.13 6.41 -0.19
C GLY A 76 -7.00 6.95 0.70
N LEU A 77 -6.00 6.12 1.03
CA LEU A 77 -4.86 6.54 1.85
C LEU A 77 -3.85 7.30 0.99
N THR A 78 -3.25 8.32 1.60
CA THR A 78 -2.14 9.02 0.95
C THR A 78 -0.91 8.13 0.88
N MET A 79 -0.05 8.37 -0.12
CA MET A 79 1.24 7.68 -0.22
C MET A 79 2.10 7.88 1.04
N LEU A 80 1.89 8.98 1.76
CA LEU A 80 2.56 9.26 3.02
C LEU A 80 2.09 8.33 4.14
N GLU A 81 0.78 8.18 4.33
CA GLU A 81 0.21 7.26 5.34
C GLU A 81 0.66 5.82 5.10
N ILE A 82 0.63 5.38 3.84
CA ILE A 82 1.11 4.06 3.45
C ILE A 82 2.62 3.95 3.71
N GLY A 83 3.37 4.99 3.37
CA GLY A 83 4.81 5.07 3.61
C GLY A 83 5.18 4.95 5.08
N LEU A 84 4.48 5.68 5.95
CA LEU A 84 4.66 5.61 7.41
C LEU A 84 4.38 4.20 7.93
N LYS A 85 3.29 3.57 7.48
CA LYS A 85 2.90 2.23 7.93
C LYS A 85 3.85 1.14 7.41
N MET A 86 4.30 1.24 6.17
CA MET A 86 5.24 0.27 5.58
C MET A 86 6.72 0.57 5.88
N GLY A 87 7.04 1.72 6.47
CA GLY A 87 8.42 2.17 6.68
C GLY A 87 9.16 2.46 5.37
N MET A 88 8.46 3.02 4.38
CA MET A 88 8.98 3.32 3.04
C MET A 88 8.78 4.80 2.68
N SER A 89 9.71 5.38 1.93
CA SER A 89 9.58 6.78 1.49
C SER A 89 8.47 6.93 0.46
N GLN A 90 7.83 8.10 0.38
CA GLN A 90 6.77 8.39 -0.59
C GLN A 90 7.18 8.07 -2.04
N GLN A 91 8.42 8.34 -2.42
CA GLN A 91 8.97 8.00 -3.74
C GLN A 91 8.99 6.49 -4.02
N ALA A 92 9.27 5.69 -2.99
CA ALA A 92 9.21 4.24 -3.10
C ALA A 92 7.76 3.76 -3.24
N ILE A 93 6.85 4.32 -2.44
CA ILE A 93 5.40 4.04 -2.55
C ILE A 93 4.88 4.37 -3.94
N SER A 94 5.19 5.56 -4.48
CA SER A 94 4.79 5.96 -5.84
C SER A 94 5.22 4.94 -6.91
N LYS A 95 6.46 4.44 -6.82
CA LYS A 95 6.96 3.39 -7.72
C LYS A 95 6.17 2.08 -7.56
N TRP A 96 5.85 1.69 -6.32
CA TRP A 96 5.07 0.49 -6.03
C TRP A 96 3.62 0.60 -6.50
N VAL A 97 2.96 1.74 -6.30
CA VAL A 97 1.60 2.02 -6.80
C VAL A 97 1.57 1.87 -8.31
N LYS A 98 2.50 2.51 -9.03
CA LYS A 98 2.58 2.41 -10.49
C LYS A 98 2.77 0.97 -10.96
N LYS A 99 3.66 0.22 -10.29
CA LYS A 99 3.89 -1.19 -10.58
C LYS A 99 2.67 -2.07 -10.26
N GLY A 100 1.96 -1.78 -9.19
CA GLY A 100 0.77 -2.52 -8.75
C GLY A 100 -0.38 -2.33 -9.73
N ARG A 101 -0.59 -1.09 -10.17
CA ARG A 101 -1.58 -0.77 -11.20
C ARG A 101 -1.29 -1.49 -12.52
N ASP A 102 -0.03 -1.49 -12.94
CA ASP A 102 0.40 -2.20 -14.16
C ASP A 102 0.16 -3.71 -14.03
N TYR A 103 0.48 -4.28 -12.88
CA TYR A 103 0.24 -5.69 -12.57
C TYR A 103 -1.26 -6.05 -12.54
N CYS A 104 -2.09 -5.27 -11.83
CA CYS A 104 -3.54 -5.47 -11.83
C CYS A 104 -4.15 -5.38 -13.24
N ARG A 105 -3.64 -4.46 -14.07
CA ARG A 105 -4.08 -4.31 -15.46
C ARG A 105 -3.65 -5.48 -16.32
N SER A 106 -2.43 -5.98 -16.14
CA SER A 106 -1.89 -7.10 -16.93
C SER A 106 -2.55 -8.42 -16.57
N GLU A 107 -2.76 -8.68 -15.28
CA GLU A 107 -3.27 -9.96 -14.78
C GLU A 107 -4.80 -9.95 -14.55
N ASN A 108 -5.47 -8.82 -14.82
CA ASN A 108 -6.90 -8.60 -14.54
C ASN A 108 -7.30 -8.91 -13.09
N ILE A 109 -6.40 -8.57 -12.15
CA ILE A 109 -6.61 -8.82 -10.73
C ILE A 109 -7.38 -7.65 -10.12
N ASP A 110 -8.55 -7.97 -9.58
CA ASP A 110 -9.35 -7.05 -8.78
C ASP A 110 -9.13 -7.31 -7.29
N ILE A 111 -9.32 -6.26 -6.47
CA ILE A 111 -9.22 -6.38 -5.02
C ILE A 111 -10.30 -7.32 -4.47
N ASP A 112 -11.52 -7.32 -5.02
CA ASP A 112 -12.62 -8.18 -4.57
C ASP A 112 -12.28 -9.67 -4.73
N SER A 113 -11.61 -10.03 -5.83
CA SER A 113 -11.15 -11.39 -6.10
C SER A 113 -10.15 -11.93 -5.07
N LEU A 114 -9.40 -11.04 -4.41
CA LEU A 114 -8.44 -11.38 -3.35
C LEU A 114 -8.99 -11.14 -1.93
N LEU A 115 -10.16 -10.51 -1.81
CA LEU A 115 -10.82 -10.22 -0.55
C LEU A 115 -12.02 -11.13 -0.24
N ARG A 116 -12.38 -12.05 -1.14
CA ARG A 116 -13.44 -13.06 -0.94
C ARG A 116 -13.02 -14.23 -0.06
#